data_AF-B7QH92-F1
#
_entry.id   AF-B7QH92-F1
#
_cell.length_a   1.000
_cell.length_b   1.000
_cell.length_c   1.000
_cell.angle_alpha   90.00
_cell.angle_beta   90.00
_cell.angle_gamma   90.00
#
_symmetry.space_group_name_H-M   'P 1'
#
loop_
_entity.id
_entity.type
_entity.pdbx_description
1 polymer ?
#
loop_
_entity_poly.entity_id
_entity_poly.type
_entity_poly.pdbx_seq_one_letter_code
_entity_poly.pdbx_strand_id
1 'polypeptide(L)'
;RYFLSPRDLRLVLRRDGSAFSNNFVATDSKGFISLDLSHIYSGTLEGDPGSRVFGSLINGVFNGRISTGDSQEFFVEPSWKYFNKTQSQRVGHSVIYSGKD
;
A
#
# COMPACT_ATOMS: atom_id res chain seq x y z
N ARG A 1 -3.78 -25.40 -8.36
CA ARG A 1 -2.65 -24.52 -7.98
C ARG A 1 -2.82 -23.23 -8.77
N TYR A 2 -3.34 -22.18 -8.15
CA TYR A 2 -3.55 -20.90 -8.82
C TYR A 2 -2.28 -20.08 -8.64
N PHE A 3 -1.50 -19.98 -9.70
CA PHE A 3 -0.42 -18.98 -9.76
C PHE A 3 -1.10 -17.64 -9.98
N LEU A 4 -1.01 -16.72 -9.02
CA LEU A 4 -1.32 -15.33 -9.26
C LEU A 4 -0.24 -14.79 -10.21
N SER A 5 -0.58 -14.75 -11.50
CA SER A 5 0.11 -13.89 -12.45
C SER A 5 0.06 -12.45 -11.88
N PRO A 6 1.14 -11.65 -11.93
CA PRO A 6 1.16 -10.25 -11.48
C PRO A 6 0.12 -9.33 -12.16
N ARG A 7 -0.71 -9.86 -13.05
CA ARG A 7 -1.55 -9.08 -13.96
C ARG A 7 -2.87 -8.62 -13.38
N ASP A 8 -3.31 -9.05 -12.21
CA ASP A 8 -4.52 -8.50 -11.59
C ASP A 8 -4.49 -8.58 -10.05
N LEU A 9 -3.65 -7.77 -9.39
CA LEU A 9 -3.71 -7.56 -7.94
C LEU A 9 -4.88 -6.64 -7.59
N ARG A 10 -6.07 -7.23 -7.41
CA ARG A 10 -7.28 -6.49 -7.04
C ARG A 10 -7.41 -6.40 -5.52
N LEU A 11 -7.26 -5.20 -4.98
CA LEU A 11 -7.32 -4.95 -3.54
C LEU A 11 -8.76 -4.74 -3.08
N VAL A 12 -9.19 -5.49 -2.07
CA VAL A 12 -10.43 -5.26 -1.33
C VAL A 12 -10.07 -4.56 -0.02
N LEU A 13 -10.15 -3.23 -0.02
CA LEU A 13 -9.66 -2.39 1.07
C LEU A 13 -10.78 -1.93 2.01
N ARG A 14 -10.46 -1.87 3.30
CA ARG A 14 -11.26 -1.24 4.35
C ARG A 14 -10.39 -0.27 5.12
N ARG A 15 -10.95 0.88 5.48
CA ARG A 15 -10.26 1.84 6.33
C ARG A 15 -9.98 1.20 7.67
N ASP A 16 -8.72 1.21 8.09
CA ASP A 16 -8.29 0.49 9.28
C ASP A 16 -7.07 1.16 9.91
N GLY A 17 -7.33 2.03 10.88
CA GLY A 17 -6.29 2.63 11.71
C GLY A 17 -5.94 1.81 12.95
N SER A 18 -6.49 0.60 13.13
CA SER A 18 -6.37 -0.16 14.39
C SER A 18 -4.95 -0.63 14.71
N ALA A 19 -4.05 -0.60 13.72
CA ALA A 19 -2.62 -0.80 13.93
C ALA A 19 -1.98 0.31 14.78
N PHE A 20 -2.65 1.45 14.95
CA PHE A 20 -2.20 2.59 15.75
C PHE A 20 -3.11 2.78 16.96
N SER A 21 -2.56 3.29 18.06
CA SER A 21 -3.38 3.67 19.21
C SER A 21 -4.26 4.88 18.88
N ASN A 22 -5.42 4.99 19.52
CA ASN A 22 -6.31 6.15 19.35
C ASN A 22 -5.63 7.49 19.72
N ASN A 23 -4.56 7.44 20.52
CA ASN A 23 -3.77 8.59 20.95
C ASN A 23 -2.40 8.60 20.27
N PHE A 24 -2.28 8.07 19.05
CA PHE A 24 -1.03 8.08 18.33
C PHE A 24 -0.62 9.53 18.02
N VAL A 25 0.58 9.90 18.49
CA VAL A 25 1.19 11.20 18.23
C VAL A 25 2.56 10.94 17.62
N ALA A 26 2.86 11.59 16.50
CA ALA A 26 4.20 11.62 15.95
C ALA A 26 4.95 12.86 16.42
N THR A 27 6.27 12.83 16.35
CA THR A 27 7.10 13.98 16.74
C THR A 27 8.16 14.22 15.68
N ASP A 28 8.37 15.47 15.30
CA ASP A 28 9.53 15.89 14.51
C ASP A 28 10.42 16.85 15.32
N SER A 29 11.43 17.45 14.66
CA SER A 29 12.33 18.42 15.30
C SER A 29 11.63 19.70 15.80
N LYS A 30 10.35 19.90 15.47
CA LYS A 30 9.52 21.05 15.86
C LYS A 30 8.45 20.69 16.89
N GLY A 31 8.34 19.42 17.30
CA GLY A 31 7.42 18.97 18.34
C GLY A 31 6.37 17.98 17.83
N PHE A 32 5.22 17.94 18.49
CA PHE A 32 4.17 16.97 18.20
C PHE A 32 3.45 17.29 16.88
N ILE A 33 3.28 16.26 16.05
CA ILE A 33 2.51 16.25 14.83
C ILE A 33 1.27 15.39 15.05
N SER A 34 0.10 16.02 14.86
CA SER A 34 -1.15 15.28 14.70
C SER A 34 -1.15 14.65 13.31
N LEU A 35 -1.16 13.32 13.24
CA LEU A 35 -1.25 12.60 11.97
C LEU A 35 -2.69 12.22 11.69
N ASP A 36 -3.18 12.59 10.50
CA ASP A 36 -4.45 12.11 10.01
C ASP A 36 -4.31 10.65 9.57
N LEU A 37 -4.72 9.68 10.39
CA LEU A 37 -4.67 8.24 10.04
C LEU A 37 -5.83 7.79 9.14
N SER A 38 -6.68 8.73 8.71
CA SER A 38 -7.86 8.43 7.90
C SER A 38 -7.48 7.77 6.55
N HIS A 39 -6.25 8.00 6.07
CA HIS A 39 -5.76 7.40 4.84
C HIS A 39 -5.21 5.98 5.00
N ILE A 40 -5.24 5.37 6.19
CA ILE A 40 -4.73 3.99 6.42
C ILE A 40 -5.82 2.95 6.13
N TYR A 41 -5.44 1.92 5.38
CA TYR A 41 -6.30 0.83 4.95
C TYR A 41 -5.64 -0.53 5.18
N SER A 42 -6.46 -1.51 5.53
CA SER A 42 -6.13 -2.93 5.51
C SER A 42 -7.08 -3.67 4.57
N GLY A 43 -6.73 -4.90 4.17
CA GLY A 43 -7.57 -5.66 3.26
C GLY A 43 -6.98 -6.99 2.83
N THR A 44 -7.56 -7.52 1.76
CA THR A 44 -7.13 -8.76 1.09
C THR A 44 -7.13 -8.55 -0.42
N LEU A 45 -6.56 -9.51 -1.15
CA LEU A 45 -6.72 -9.66 -2.58
C LEU A 45 -8.04 -10.36 -2.90
N GLU A 46 -8.71 -9.93 -3.97
CA GLU A 46 -9.84 -10.66 -4.55
C GLU A 46 -9.37 -12.06 -4.96
N GLY A 47 -10.08 -13.11 -4.51
CA GLY A 47 -9.73 -14.49 -4.82
C GLY A 47 -8.62 -15.12 -3.97
N ASP A 48 -7.97 -14.37 -3.08
CA ASP A 48 -7.00 -14.90 -2.11
C ASP A 48 -7.33 -14.41 -0.67
N PRO A 49 -8.25 -15.10 0.04
CA PRO A 49 -8.62 -14.75 1.41
C PRO A 49 -7.47 -14.90 2.44
N GLY A 50 -6.41 -15.64 2.10
CA GLY A 50 -5.23 -15.82 2.94
C GLY A 50 -4.25 -14.65 2.83
N SER A 51 -4.43 -13.78 1.85
CA SER A 51 -3.62 -12.58 1.69
C SER A 51 -3.89 -11.52 2.76
N ARG A 52 -2.93 -10.64 2.94
CA ARG A 52 -3.04 -9.45 3.76
C ARG A 52 -2.48 -8.25 3.00
N VAL A 53 -3.27 -7.19 2.96
CA VAL A 53 -2.90 -5.90 2.38
C VAL A 53 -2.88 -4.89 3.50
N PHE A 54 -1.85 -4.06 3.56
CA PHE A 54 -1.77 -2.95 4.50
C PHE A 54 -1.07 -1.77 3.84
N GLY A 55 -1.63 -0.57 3.98
CA GLY A 55 -1.03 0.61 3.39
C GLY A 55 -1.88 1.86 3.52
N SER A 56 -1.48 2.86 2.78
CA SER A 56 -2.13 4.15 2.68
C SER A 56 -2.79 4.33 1.31
N LEU A 57 -3.93 5.02 1.28
CA LEU A 57 -4.57 5.47 0.04
C LEU A 57 -4.61 7.01 0.04
N ILE A 58 -3.73 7.63 -0.73
CA ILE A 58 -3.56 9.09 -0.77
C ILE A 58 -3.79 9.56 -2.21
N ASN A 59 -4.75 10.47 -2.39
CA ASN A 59 -5.14 10.99 -3.71
C ASN A 59 -5.45 9.88 -4.74
N GLY A 60 -6.05 8.78 -4.28
CA GLY A 60 -6.40 7.63 -5.12
C GLY A 60 -5.23 6.71 -5.47
N VAL A 61 -4.02 6.96 -4.95
CA VAL A 61 -2.84 6.11 -5.17
C VAL A 61 -2.57 5.29 -3.91
N PHE A 62 -2.54 3.97 -4.04
CA PHE A 62 -2.18 3.08 -2.97
C PHE A 62 -0.66 3.05 -2.78
N ASN A 63 -0.22 3.11 -1.53
CA ASN A 63 1.17 2.95 -1.12
C ASN A 63 1.22 2.00 0.08
N GLY A 64 1.80 0.82 -0.10
CA GLY A 64 1.78 -0.21 0.93
C GLY A 64 2.32 -1.56 0.49
N ARG A 65 2.01 -2.57 1.30
CA ARG A 65 2.48 -3.95 1.15
C ARG A 65 1.32 -4.90 0.94
N ILE A 66 1.57 -5.90 0.11
CA ILE A 66 0.68 -7.03 -0.14
C ILE A 66 1.46 -8.29 0.19
N SER A 67 0.94 -9.08 1.13
CA SER A 67 1.40 -10.43 1.42
C SER A 67 0.36 -11.41 0.91
N THR A 68 0.72 -12.31 0.00
CA THR A 68 -0.21 -13.33 -0.53
C THR A 68 -0.34 -14.51 0.43
N GLY A 69 -1.38 -15.32 0.27
CA GLY A 69 -1.57 -16.54 1.06
C GLY A 69 -0.45 -17.58 0.89
N ASP A 70 0.28 -17.54 -0.23
CA ASP A 70 1.46 -18.37 -0.50
C ASP A 70 2.79 -17.71 -0.11
N SER A 71 2.75 -16.68 0.76
CA SER A 71 3.93 -16.02 1.33
C SER A 71 4.83 -15.31 0.30
N GLN A 72 4.25 -14.79 -0.78
CA GLN A 72 4.90 -13.81 -1.63
C GLN A 72 4.62 -12.40 -1.11
N GLU A 73 5.57 -11.50 -1.34
CA GLU A 73 5.46 -10.11 -0.88
C GLU A 73 5.61 -9.17 -2.06
N PHE A 74 4.70 -8.22 -2.14
CA PHE A 74 4.75 -7.14 -3.12
C PHE A 74 4.65 -5.81 -2.40
N PHE A 75 5.37 -4.83 -2.93
CA PHE A 75 5.33 -3.45 -2.49
C PHE A 75 4.75 -2.61 -3.62
N VAL A 76 3.86 -1.71 -3.27
CA VAL A 76 3.26 -0.74 -4.19
C VAL A 76 3.68 0.64 -3.71
N GLU A 77 4.34 1.40 -4.56
CA GLU A 77 4.75 2.76 -4.26
C GLU A 77 4.31 3.74 -5.34
N PRO A 78 4.11 5.03 -5.03
CA PRO A 78 3.79 6.03 -6.04
C PRO A 78 4.93 6.21 -7.05
N SER A 79 4.60 6.23 -8.34
CA SER A 79 5.60 6.31 -9.42
C SER A 79 6.43 7.59 -9.42
N TRP A 80 5.87 8.70 -8.91
CA TRP A 80 6.54 9.99 -8.82
C TRP A 80 7.81 9.97 -7.95
N LYS A 81 7.99 8.94 -7.10
CA LYS A 81 9.24 8.75 -6.34
C LYS A 81 10.43 8.42 -7.23
N TYR A 82 10.18 7.82 -8.41
CA TYR A 82 11.22 7.29 -9.30
C TYR A 82 11.27 8.00 -10.65
N PHE A 83 10.18 8.64 -11.03
CA PHE A 83 10.00 9.23 -12.36
C PHE A 83 9.62 10.69 -12.25
N ASN A 84 10.12 11.52 -13.18
CA ASN A 84 9.65 12.90 -13.27
C ASN A 84 8.17 12.94 -13.69
N LYS A 85 7.54 14.13 -13.63
CA LYS A 85 6.10 14.30 -13.90
C LYS A 85 5.68 13.75 -15.27
N THR A 86 6.46 14.02 -16.31
CA THR A 86 6.16 13.59 -17.69
C THR A 86 6.32 12.07 -17.85
N GLN A 87 7.31 11.47 -17.19
CA GLN A 87 7.53 10.03 -17.19
C GLN A 87 6.44 9.31 -16.40
N SER A 88 6.06 9.83 -15.23
CA SER A 88 5.00 9.28 -14.38
C SER A 88 3.66 9.15 -15.10
N GLN A 89 3.32 10.10 -15.97
CA GLN A 89 2.11 10.04 -16.80
C GLN A 89 2.12 8.88 -17.81
N ARG A 90 3.30 8.37 -18.19
CA ARG A 90 3.44 7.27 -19.15
C ARG A 90 3.53 5.90 -18.47
N VAL A 91 4.16 5.82 -17.30
CA VAL A 91 4.36 4.55 -16.58
C VAL A 91 3.18 4.17 -15.67
N GLY A 92 2.26 5.11 -15.41
CA GLY A 92 1.14 4.93 -14.51
C GLY A 92 1.39 5.51 -13.12
N HIS A 93 0.41 5.36 -12.22
CA HIS A 93 0.42 6.02 -10.91
C HIS A 93 1.28 5.33 -9.85
N SER A 94 1.64 4.06 -10.08
CA SER A 94 2.34 3.23 -9.11
C SER A 94 3.41 2.37 -9.76
N VAL A 95 4.44 2.04 -8.98
CA VAL A 95 5.39 0.98 -9.25
C VAL A 95 5.07 -0.18 -8.32
N ILE A 96 5.12 -1.40 -8.84
CA ILE A 96 4.91 -2.64 -8.06
C ILE A 96 6.14 -3.51 -8.24
N TYR A 97 6.70 -4.01 -7.15
CA TYR A 97 7.85 -4.90 -7.17
C TYR A 97 7.74 -6.00 -6.10
N SER A 98 8.46 -7.10 -6.32
CA SER A 98 8.53 -8.24 -5.41
C SER A 98 9.53 -7.96 -4.30
N GLY A 99 9.26 -8.45 -3.08
CA GLY A 99 10.21 -8.42 -1.98
C GLY A 99 11.35 -9.45 -2.08
N LYS A 100 11.32 -10.32 -3.10
CA LYS A 100 12.31 -11.40 -3.32
C LYS A 100 13.42 -11.01 -4.32
N ASP A 101 13.71 -9.72 -4.46
CA ASP A 101 14.89 -9.27 -5.22
C ASP A 101 16.20 -9.55 -4.45
#